data_AF-A0A930WMQ1-F1
#
_entry.id   AF-A0A930WMQ1-F1
#
_cell.length_a   1.000
_cell.length_b   1.000
_cell.length_c   1.000
_cell.angle_alpha   90.00
_cell.angle_beta   90.00
_cell.angle_gamma   90.00
#
_symmetry.space_group_name_H-M   'P 1'
#
loop_
_entity.id
_entity.type
_entity.pdbx_description
1 polymer ?
#
loop_
_entity_poly.entity_id
_entity_poly.type
_entity_poly.pdbx_seq_one_letter_code
_entity_poly.pdbx_strand_id
1 'polypeptide(L)'
;MKTQLLLIVRNRLMKIQFIGCLLLMVVFLVMNFQQKSSLNELLNSTLNQGDKIHLILINEYEEEAKNRSLTETEEKWLENAVAYHRSVTAFQNQDYKTYIKEQIHFWELRLELRDKEQSPLPIYNTIGFNPSKQEQLEYKNVKQHLMEFRSLDEQGRYQLDDILQMVNRIFWMEWTRYEEPMVYWLPVLFSILLLFISPILLDDWKHRSMLAVKPIRHWKYLLQKISSYWVVNMSLVILALFVVFLVQSISFGWDNLTSPFLVFRGEEEELLLPLQFIGIVLLFAACVFLFLINLVAWCNQLSRNKMVGFIAGLMVIWAEPIFRSMKIYPSFADKLPLYYVNFGSVIQGMKDDFYAAGTFTISNGCASLLVGAFVFFLFTVGTSCWQERQRRGGSV
;
A
#
# COMPACT_ATOMS: atom_id res chain seq x y z
N MET A 1 24.00 -12.79 -19.31
CA MET A 1 22.65 -12.77 -18.71
C MET A 1 21.95 -14.14 -18.76
N LYS A 2 21.69 -14.71 -19.96
CA LYS A 2 20.96 -15.99 -20.16
C LYS A 2 21.39 -17.16 -19.25
N THR A 3 22.69 -17.41 -19.09
CA THR A 3 23.21 -18.49 -18.23
C THR A 3 22.93 -18.29 -16.74
N GLN A 4 22.99 -17.03 -16.26
CA GLN A 4 22.73 -16.70 -14.85
C GLN A 4 21.24 -16.83 -14.53
N LEU A 5 20.36 -16.37 -15.44
CA LEU A 5 18.92 -16.60 -15.35
C LEU A 5 18.58 -18.10 -15.29
N LEU A 6 19.17 -18.92 -16.16
CA LEU A 6 18.96 -20.37 -16.16
C LEU A 6 19.41 -21.06 -14.85
N LEU A 7 20.51 -20.61 -14.26
CA LEU A 7 21.00 -21.13 -12.98
C LEU A 7 20.06 -20.79 -11.82
N ILE A 8 19.56 -19.54 -11.79
CA ILE A 8 18.57 -19.10 -10.81
C ILE A 8 17.29 -19.94 -10.99
N VAL A 9 16.71 -19.97 -12.19
CA VAL A 9 15.45 -20.70 -12.46
C VAL A 9 15.55 -22.21 -12.19
N ARG A 10 16.71 -22.85 -12.41
CA ARG A 10 16.91 -24.28 -12.12
C ARG A 10 17.15 -24.59 -10.64
N ASN A 11 17.36 -23.59 -9.78
CA ASN A 11 17.60 -23.81 -8.35
C ASN A 11 16.38 -24.48 -7.69
N ARG A 12 16.60 -25.55 -6.92
CA ARG A 12 15.52 -26.24 -6.18
C ARG A 12 14.82 -25.31 -5.19
N LEU A 13 15.57 -24.36 -4.62
CA LEU A 13 15.02 -23.34 -3.73
C LEU A 13 14.02 -22.44 -4.47
N MET A 14 14.36 -22.00 -5.69
CA MET A 14 13.48 -21.21 -6.55
C MET A 14 12.19 -21.96 -6.90
N LYS A 15 12.24 -23.29 -7.07
CA LYS A 15 11.03 -24.09 -7.32
C LYS A 15 10.10 -24.13 -6.10
N ILE A 16 10.65 -24.38 -4.92
CA ILE A 16 9.88 -24.43 -3.66
C ILE A 16 9.30 -23.04 -3.36
N GLN A 17 10.09 -21.99 -3.56
CA GLN A 17 9.67 -20.60 -3.34
C GLN A 17 8.64 -20.13 -4.39
N PHE A 18 8.76 -20.55 -5.65
CA PHE A 18 7.74 -20.30 -6.68
C PHE A 18 6.41 -21.00 -6.36
N ILE A 19 6.46 -22.25 -5.88
CA ILE A 19 5.28 -22.96 -5.38
C ILE A 19 4.67 -22.23 -4.17
N GLY A 20 5.49 -21.70 -3.26
CA GLY A 20 5.04 -20.88 -2.14
C GLY A 20 4.35 -19.58 -2.58
N CYS A 21 4.92 -18.86 -3.55
CA CYS A 21 4.28 -17.68 -4.15
C CYS A 21 2.97 -18.05 -4.86
N LEU A 22 2.92 -19.17 -5.60
CA LEU A 22 1.70 -19.67 -6.22
C LEU A 22 0.63 -20.01 -5.19
N LEU A 23 0.99 -20.70 -4.11
CA LEU A 23 0.06 -21.02 -3.02
C LEU A 23 -0.48 -19.76 -2.35
N LEU A 24 0.37 -18.78 -2.08
CA LEU A 24 -0.05 -17.46 -1.58
C LEU A 24 -0.99 -16.77 -2.57
N MET A 25 -0.67 -16.77 -3.87
CA MET A 25 -1.59 -16.25 -4.89
C MET A 25 -2.92 -16.99 -4.90
N VAL A 26 -2.94 -18.32 -4.79
CA VAL A 26 -4.18 -19.10 -4.72
C VAL A 26 -4.97 -18.76 -3.46
N VAL A 27 -4.34 -18.58 -2.30
CA VAL A 27 -5.02 -18.13 -1.09
C VAL A 27 -5.63 -16.74 -1.28
N PHE A 28 -4.87 -15.79 -1.84
CA PHE A 28 -5.38 -14.45 -2.18
C PHE A 28 -6.53 -14.51 -3.20
N LEU A 29 -6.43 -15.40 -4.18
CA LEU A 29 -7.47 -15.64 -5.17
C LEU A 29 -8.74 -16.16 -4.52
N VAL A 30 -8.64 -17.17 -3.65
CA VAL A 30 -9.79 -17.76 -2.95
C VAL A 30 -10.45 -16.73 -2.02
N MET A 31 -9.65 -15.92 -1.31
CA MET A 31 -10.16 -14.82 -0.48
C MET A 31 -10.89 -13.75 -1.33
N ASN A 32 -10.39 -13.42 -2.52
CA ASN A 32 -11.03 -12.46 -3.43
C ASN A 32 -12.22 -13.05 -4.22
N PHE A 33 -12.29 -14.37 -4.45
CA PHE A 33 -13.41 -14.98 -5.19
C PHE A 33 -14.66 -15.18 -4.33
N GLN A 34 -14.52 -15.34 -3.02
CA GLN A 34 -15.65 -15.33 -2.07
C GLN A 34 -16.25 -13.93 -1.88
N GLN A 35 -15.72 -12.91 -2.57
CA GLN A 35 -15.95 -11.51 -2.25
C GLN A 35 -17.30 -10.99 -2.73
N LYS A 36 -17.84 -11.35 -3.90
CA LYS A 36 -19.07 -10.66 -4.39
C LYS A 36 -20.31 -10.89 -3.52
N SER A 37 -20.59 -12.13 -3.10
CA SER A 37 -21.73 -12.41 -2.21
C SER A 37 -21.46 -11.93 -0.78
N SER A 38 -20.23 -12.10 -0.28
CA SER A 38 -19.85 -11.62 1.05
C SER A 38 -19.78 -10.10 1.13
N LEU A 39 -19.51 -9.38 0.04
CA LEU A 39 -19.48 -7.92 -0.01
C LEU A 39 -20.88 -7.33 0.14
N ASN A 40 -21.90 -7.95 -0.46
CA ASN A 40 -23.28 -7.51 -0.27
C ASN A 40 -23.75 -7.76 1.17
N GLU A 41 -23.44 -8.94 1.74
CA GLU A 41 -23.74 -9.25 3.14
C GLU A 41 -22.97 -8.32 4.10
N LEU A 42 -21.70 -8.06 3.82
CA LEU A 42 -20.86 -7.14 4.59
C LEU A 42 -21.39 -5.71 4.51
N LEU A 43 -21.69 -5.22 3.30
CA LEU A 43 -22.25 -3.88 3.09
C LEU A 43 -23.57 -3.74 3.85
N ASN A 44 -24.47 -4.70 3.73
CA ASN A 44 -25.74 -4.69 4.44
C ASN A 44 -25.53 -4.72 5.97
N SER A 45 -24.61 -5.55 6.46
CA SER A 45 -24.23 -5.60 7.88
C SER A 45 -23.68 -4.27 8.39
N THR A 46 -22.73 -3.68 7.66
CA THR A 46 -22.12 -2.39 8.00
C THR A 46 -23.14 -1.26 7.99
N LEU A 47 -24.01 -1.22 6.96
CA LEU A 47 -25.10 -0.25 6.88
C LEU A 47 -26.02 -0.35 8.10
N ASN A 48 -26.45 -1.56 8.45
CA ASN A 48 -27.33 -1.80 9.60
C ASN A 48 -26.66 -1.51 10.96
N GLN A 49 -25.35 -1.75 11.09
CA GLN A 49 -24.60 -1.37 12.29
C GLN A 49 -24.51 0.15 12.42
N GLY A 50 -24.15 0.84 11.34
CA GLY A 50 -24.13 2.30 11.31
C GLY A 50 -25.51 2.90 11.56
N ASP A 51 -26.58 2.26 11.06
CA ASP A 51 -27.95 2.73 11.21
C ASP A 51 -28.38 2.77 12.67
N LYS A 52 -28.04 1.73 13.44
CA LYS A 52 -28.29 1.69 14.88
C LYS A 52 -27.65 2.87 15.62
N ILE A 53 -26.45 3.26 15.22
CA ILE A 53 -25.72 4.38 15.84
C ILE A 53 -26.39 5.71 15.49
N HIS A 54 -26.72 5.92 14.22
CA HIS A 54 -27.40 7.14 13.78
C HIS A 54 -28.82 7.25 14.34
N LEU A 55 -29.53 6.13 14.54
CA LEU A 55 -30.83 6.12 15.24
C LEU A 55 -30.73 6.54 16.70
N ILE A 56 -29.65 6.18 17.40
CA ILE A 56 -29.41 6.66 18.77
C ILE A 56 -29.24 8.19 18.76
N LEU A 57 -28.42 8.72 17.84
CA LEU A 57 -28.21 10.16 17.68
C LEU A 57 -29.50 10.91 17.33
N ILE A 58 -30.33 10.35 16.43
CA ILE A 58 -31.63 10.93 16.08
C ILE A 58 -32.50 11.06 17.33
N ASN A 59 -32.65 9.97 18.10
CA ASN A 59 -33.48 9.98 19.30
C ASN A 59 -32.98 11.00 20.35
N GLU A 60 -31.66 11.10 20.52
CA GLU A 60 -31.03 12.06 21.45
C GLU A 60 -31.35 13.50 21.06
N TYR A 61 -31.09 13.89 19.81
CA TYR A 61 -31.37 15.25 19.34
C TYR A 61 -32.87 15.56 19.29
N GLU A 62 -33.73 14.59 18.96
CA GLU A 62 -35.18 14.77 19.00
C GLU A 62 -35.70 14.96 20.44
N GLU A 63 -35.08 14.31 21.43
CA GLU A 63 -35.41 14.53 22.84
C GLU A 63 -34.93 15.91 23.32
N GLU A 64 -33.73 16.33 22.94
CA GLU A 64 -33.23 17.67 23.24
C GLU A 64 -34.07 18.76 22.59
N ALA A 65 -34.51 18.58 21.34
CA ALA A 65 -35.36 19.52 20.62
C ALA A 65 -36.74 19.74 21.28
N LYS A 66 -37.22 18.77 22.09
CA LYS A 66 -38.45 18.93 22.89
C LYS A 66 -38.23 19.84 24.10
N ASN A 67 -37.00 19.90 24.62
CA ASN A 67 -36.66 20.61 25.84
C ASN A 67 -36.06 22.00 25.57
N ARG A 68 -35.36 22.17 24.44
CA ARG A 68 -34.73 23.44 24.01
C ARG A 68 -34.70 23.53 22.48
N SER A 69 -34.54 24.74 21.95
CA SER A 69 -34.18 24.91 20.53
C SER A 69 -32.78 24.36 20.28
N LEU A 70 -32.64 23.52 19.27
CA LEU A 70 -31.33 23.10 18.77
C LEU A 70 -30.59 24.29 18.18
N THR A 71 -29.26 24.27 18.27
CA THR A 71 -28.39 25.18 17.54
C THR A 71 -28.31 24.76 16.08
N GLU A 72 -27.91 25.68 15.18
CA GLU A 72 -27.75 25.38 13.75
C GLU A 72 -26.84 24.17 13.49
N THR A 73 -25.82 23.96 14.34
CA THR A 73 -24.91 22.83 14.20
C THR A 73 -25.53 21.52 14.67
N GLU A 74 -26.29 21.54 15.77
CA GLU A 74 -27.03 20.36 16.26
C GLU A 74 -28.13 19.96 15.27
N GLU A 75 -28.80 20.93 14.63
CA GLU A 75 -29.76 20.67 13.54
C GLU A 75 -29.08 19.98 12.36
N LYS A 76 -27.86 20.39 11.98
CA LYS A 76 -27.08 19.73 10.93
C LYS A 76 -26.60 18.33 11.31
N TRP A 77 -26.22 18.10 12.57
CA TRP A 77 -25.88 16.77 13.08
C TRP A 77 -27.09 15.83 13.05
N LEU A 78 -28.27 16.32 13.45
CA LEU A 78 -29.53 15.60 13.32
C LEU A 78 -29.85 15.30 11.85
N GLU A 79 -29.75 16.29 10.96
CA GLU A 79 -29.98 16.10 9.53
C GLU A 79 -29.01 15.06 8.93
N ASN A 80 -27.74 15.08 9.33
CA ASN A 80 -26.74 14.10 8.92
C ASN A 80 -27.15 12.67 9.32
N ALA A 81 -27.58 12.49 10.57
CA ALA A 81 -28.02 11.18 11.06
C ALA A 81 -29.29 10.71 10.35
N VAL A 82 -30.24 11.60 10.09
CA VAL A 82 -31.47 11.31 9.34
C VAL A 82 -31.15 10.92 7.89
N ALA A 83 -30.24 11.63 7.21
CA ALA A 83 -29.81 11.30 5.85
C ALA A 83 -29.20 9.89 5.78
N TYR A 84 -28.35 9.54 6.75
CA TYR A 84 -27.79 8.19 6.84
C TYR A 84 -28.90 7.14 6.99
N HIS A 85 -29.84 7.35 7.92
CA HIS A 85 -30.95 6.43 8.16
C HIS A 85 -31.85 6.24 6.92
N ARG A 86 -32.17 7.33 6.22
CA ARG A 86 -32.93 7.30 4.96
C ARG A 86 -32.20 6.51 3.88
N SER A 87 -30.87 6.69 3.79
CA SER A 87 -30.06 5.93 2.83
C SER A 87 -30.14 4.42 3.11
N VAL A 88 -30.04 3.99 4.38
CA VAL A 88 -30.11 2.57 4.76
C VAL A 88 -31.49 2.01 4.43
N THR A 89 -32.55 2.75 4.75
CA THR A 89 -33.93 2.36 4.43
C THR A 89 -34.13 2.22 2.92
N ALA A 90 -33.60 3.16 2.12
CA ALA A 90 -33.66 3.10 0.67
C ALA A 90 -32.90 1.89 0.11
N PHE A 91 -31.72 1.59 0.66
CA PHE A 91 -30.93 0.41 0.28
C PHE A 91 -31.68 -0.90 0.54
N GLN A 92 -32.30 -1.04 1.72
CA GLN A 92 -33.12 -2.20 2.09
C GLN A 92 -34.34 -2.37 1.19
N ASN A 93 -34.96 -1.26 0.78
CA ASN A 93 -36.09 -1.24 -0.15
C ASN A 93 -35.68 -1.39 -1.62
N GLN A 94 -34.39 -1.60 -1.91
CA GLN A 94 -33.83 -1.68 -3.27
C GLN A 94 -34.02 -0.40 -4.11
N ASP A 95 -34.29 0.74 -3.45
CA ASP A 95 -34.31 2.06 -4.09
C ASP A 95 -32.90 2.65 -4.09
N TYR A 96 -32.07 2.12 -5.00
CA TYR A 96 -30.66 2.50 -5.11
C TYR A 96 -30.44 3.95 -5.56
N LYS A 97 -31.41 4.55 -6.25
CA LYS A 97 -31.35 5.95 -6.64
C LYS A 97 -31.46 6.85 -5.41
N THR A 98 -32.44 6.59 -4.56
CA THR A 98 -32.59 7.33 -3.30
C THR A 98 -31.42 7.05 -2.36
N TYR A 99 -30.94 5.80 -2.28
CA TYR A 99 -29.74 5.46 -1.52
C TYR A 99 -28.53 6.31 -1.92
N ILE A 100 -28.21 6.39 -3.22
CA ILE A 100 -27.06 7.17 -3.70
C ILE A 100 -27.22 8.66 -3.37
N LYS A 101 -28.41 9.23 -3.57
CA LYS A 101 -28.66 10.65 -3.26
C LYS A 101 -28.54 10.97 -1.78
N GLU A 102 -29.11 10.15 -0.92
CA GLU A 102 -29.02 10.32 0.53
C GLU A 102 -27.58 10.09 1.04
N GLN A 103 -26.81 9.20 0.42
CA GLN A 103 -25.37 9.05 0.70
C GLN A 103 -24.58 10.30 0.31
N ILE A 104 -24.84 10.89 -0.86
CA ILE A 104 -24.22 12.16 -1.27
C ILE A 104 -24.52 13.26 -0.24
N HIS A 105 -25.80 13.42 0.13
CA HIS A 105 -26.23 14.41 1.12
C HIS A 105 -25.57 14.19 2.49
N PHE A 106 -25.52 12.94 2.94
CA PHE A 106 -24.84 12.54 4.18
C PHE A 106 -23.36 12.96 4.18
N TRP A 107 -22.62 12.70 3.10
CA TRP A 107 -21.21 13.06 3.02
C TRP A 107 -20.98 14.57 2.86
N GLU A 108 -21.88 15.29 2.20
CA GLU A 108 -21.83 16.76 2.10
C GLU A 108 -22.02 17.41 3.49
N LEU A 109 -23.03 16.97 4.24
CA LEU A 109 -23.26 17.45 5.61
C LEU A 109 -22.06 17.18 6.53
N ARG A 110 -21.40 16.03 6.39
CA ARG A 110 -20.17 15.70 7.14
C ARG A 110 -19.02 16.68 6.85
N LEU A 111 -18.86 17.10 5.59
CA LEU A 111 -17.85 18.11 5.23
C LEU A 111 -18.18 19.48 5.82
N GLU A 112 -19.45 19.89 5.75
CA GLU A 112 -19.88 21.18 6.29
C GLU A 112 -19.75 21.27 7.81
N LEU A 113 -20.09 20.18 8.53
CA LEU A 113 -19.96 20.10 9.98
C LEU A 113 -18.50 20.23 10.42
N ARG A 114 -17.57 19.58 9.70
CA ARG A 114 -16.13 19.72 9.94
C ARG A 114 -15.67 21.18 9.80
N ASP A 115 -16.05 21.84 8.71
CA ASP A 115 -15.63 23.21 8.41
C ASP A 115 -16.14 24.22 9.46
N LYS A 116 -17.28 23.92 10.10
CA LYS A 116 -17.85 24.76 11.16
C LYS A 116 -17.25 24.50 12.55
N GLU A 117 -17.06 23.24 12.94
CA GLU A 117 -16.72 22.93 14.33
C GLU A 117 -15.22 22.85 14.63
N GLN A 118 -14.34 22.72 13.62
CA GLN A 118 -12.93 22.32 13.84
C GLN A 118 -12.83 21.14 14.85
N SER A 119 -13.85 20.29 14.87
CA SER A 119 -14.08 19.28 15.90
C SER A 119 -13.89 17.89 15.28
N PRO A 120 -13.31 16.95 16.03
CA PRO A 120 -13.20 15.57 15.57
C PRO A 120 -14.60 15.01 15.31
N LEU A 121 -14.80 14.51 14.09
CA LEU A 121 -15.95 13.66 13.79
C LEU A 121 -16.01 12.52 14.83
N PRO A 122 -17.20 12.07 15.28
CA PRO A 122 -17.32 11.09 16.35
C PRO A 122 -16.53 9.81 16.01
N ILE A 123 -15.57 9.50 16.89
CA ILE A 123 -14.42 8.62 16.65
C ILE A 123 -14.74 7.13 16.86
N TYR A 124 -14.22 6.26 15.98
CA TYR A 124 -13.77 4.90 16.33
C TYR A 124 -12.26 4.95 16.63
N ASN A 125 -11.87 4.69 17.88
CA ASN A 125 -10.48 4.82 18.32
C ASN A 125 -9.57 3.83 17.59
N THR A 126 -8.74 4.31 16.66
CA THR A 126 -7.61 3.53 16.14
C THR A 126 -6.34 3.89 16.91
N ILE A 127 -5.67 2.86 17.42
CA ILE A 127 -4.52 2.99 18.33
C ILE A 127 -3.36 3.69 17.60
N GLY A 128 -2.96 4.86 18.09
CA GLY A 128 -1.65 5.46 17.78
C GLY A 128 -1.65 6.82 17.09
N PHE A 129 -2.80 7.40 16.72
CA PHE A 129 -2.87 8.68 16.04
C PHE A 129 -2.90 9.90 16.99
N ASN A 130 -2.44 11.05 16.48
CA ASN A 130 -2.68 12.36 17.09
C ASN A 130 -4.08 12.82 16.62
N PRO A 131 -5.00 13.27 17.50
CA PRO A 131 -6.37 13.65 17.13
C PRO A 131 -6.46 14.53 15.87
N SER A 132 -5.64 15.60 15.81
CA SER A 132 -5.55 16.51 14.65
C SER A 132 -5.17 15.85 13.33
N LYS A 133 -4.39 14.76 13.37
CA LYS A 133 -3.96 14.02 12.18
C LYS A 133 -4.97 12.96 11.78
N GLN A 134 -5.72 12.43 12.74
CA GLN A 134 -6.83 11.51 12.46
C GLN A 134 -7.97 12.25 11.74
N GLU A 135 -8.29 13.47 12.17
CA GLU A 135 -9.27 14.34 11.50
C GLU A 135 -8.95 14.59 10.02
N GLN A 136 -7.66 14.79 9.69
CA GLN A 136 -7.22 14.97 8.30
C GLN A 136 -7.42 13.71 7.45
N LEU A 137 -7.16 12.53 8.02
CA LEU A 137 -7.36 11.24 7.36
C LEU A 137 -8.85 10.97 7.11
N GLU A 138 -9.69 11.27 8.08
CA GLU A 138 -11.14 11.14 7.96
C GLU A 138 -11.70 12.09 6.90
N TYR A 139 -11.23 13.34 6.86
CA TYR A 139 -11.59 14.29 5.81
C TYR A 139 -11.27 13.76 4.40
N LYS A 140 -10.07 13.20 4.23
CA LYS A 140 -9.64 12.60 2.96
C LYS A 140 -10.55 11.42 2.59
N ASN A 141 -10.95 10.61 3.57
CA ASN A 141 -11.88 9.50 3.36
C ASN A 141 -13.28 9.98 2.94
N VAL A 142 -13.84 10.98 3.64
CA VAL A 142 -15.15 11.58 3.31
C VAL A 142 -15.16 12.11 1.89
N LYS A 143 -14.13 12.85 1.48
CA LYS A 143 -14.01 13.38 0.11
C LYS A 143 -13.92 12.26 -0.94
N GLN A 144 -13.17 11.21 -0.65
CA GLN A 144 -13.07 10.06 -1.54
C GLN A 144 -14.44 9.40 -1.72
N HIS A 145 -15.17 9.12 -0.64
CA HIS A 145 -16.53 8.56 -0.71
C HIS A 145 -17.49 9.46 -1.50
N LEU A 146 -17.49 10.76 -1.23
CA LEU A 146 -18.36 11.72 -1.92
C LEU A 146 -18.11 11.75 -3.42
N MET A 147 -16.85 11.80 -3.85
CA MET A 147 -16.48 11.73 -5.28
C MET A 147 -17.04 10.47 -5.94
N GLU A 148 -16.91 9.35 -5.24
CA GLU A 148 -17.28 8.03 -5.71
C GLU A 148 -18.80 7.91 -5.93
N PHE A 149 -19.60 8.38 -4.97
CA PHE A 149 -21.06 8.41 -5.07
C PHE A 149 -21.56 9.42 -6.12
N ARG A 150 -20.95 10.61 -6.21
CA ARG A 150 -21.29 11.60 -7.26
C ARG A 150 -21.04 11.05 -8.66
N SER A 151 -19.92 10.33 -8.84
CA SER A 151 -19.63 9.68 -10.12
C SER A 151 -20.70 8.65 -10.51
N LEU A 152 -21.34 7.94 -9.57
CA LEU A 152 -22.43 7.02 -9.88
C LEU A 152 -23.71 7.78 -10.28
N ASP A 153 -24.05 8.85 -9.56
CA ASP A 153 -25.25 9.66 -9.85
C ASP A 153 -25.14 10.36 -11.22
N GLU A 154 -23.98 10.93 -11.55
CA GLU A 154 -23.72 11.57 -12.85
C GLU A 154 -23.84 10.59 -14.03
N GLN A 155 -23.46 9.34 -13.82
CA GLN A 155 -23.58 8.28 -14.84
C GLN A 155 -25.00 7.71 -14.96
N GLY A 156 -25.91 8.07 -14.04
CA GLY A 156 -27.27 7.53 -13.98
C GLY A 156 -27.32 6.03 -13.69
N ARG A 157 -26.30 5.49 -13.02
CA ARG A 157 -26.14 4.06 -12.73
C ARG A 157 -26.65 3.76 -11.32
N TYR A 158 -27.79 3.10 -11.24
CA TYR A 158 -28.52 2.85 -9.99
C TYR A 158 -28.80 1.36 -9.76
N GLN A 159 -27.85 0.48 -10.10
CA GLN A 159 -27.99 -0.96 -9.83
C GLN A 159 -27.13 -1.38 -8.64
N LEU A 160 -27.56 -2.45 -7.96
CA LEU A 160 -26.76 -3.06 -6.88
C LEU A 160 -25.36 -3.42 -7.35
N ASP A 161 -25.21 -3.92 -8.58
CA ASP A 161 -23.91 -4.26 -9.15
C ASP A 161 -22.99 -3.04 -9.30
N ASP A 162 -23.52 -1.83 -9.55
CA ASP A 162 -22.74 -0.59 -9.63
C ASP A 162 -22.26 -0.17 -8.24
N ILE A 163 -23.13 -0.28 -7.23
CA ILE A 163 -22.79 -0.01 -5.83
C ILE A 163 -21.75 -1.02 -5.33
N LEU A 164 -21.91 -2.31 -5.63
CA LEU A 164 -20.94 -3.34 -5.24
C LEU A 164 -19.61 -3.14 -5.98
N GLN A 165 -19.61 -2.69 -7.23
CA GLN A 165 -18.39 -2.31 -7.95
C GLN A 165 -17.68 -1.14 -7.28
N MET A 166 -18.42 -0.10 -6.90
CA MET A 166 -17.91 1.06 -6.17
C MET A 166 -17.34 0.66 -4.81
N VAL A 167 -18.08 -0.11 -4.01
CA VAL A 167 -17.63 -0.60 -2.70
C VAL A 167 -16.41 -1.50 -2.87
N ASN A 168 -16.39 -2.37 -3.89
CA ASN A 168 -15.21 -3.17 -4.20
C ASN A 168 -14.03 -2.28 -4.64
N ARG A 169 -14.25 -1.21 -5.40
CA ARG A 169 -13.20 -0.26 -5.76
C ARG A 169 -12.62 0.42 -4.52
N ILE A 170 -13.46 0.90 -3.61
CA ILE A 170 -13.07 1.43 -2.30
C ILE A 170 -12.34 0.37 -1.45
N PHE A 171 -12.78 -0.88 -1.48
CA PHE A 171 -12.16 -2.01 -0.78
C PHE A 171 -10.84 -2.45 -1.44
N TRP A 172 -10.70 -2.33 -2.75
CA TRP A 172 -9.43 -2.57 -3.43
C TRP A 172 -8.42 -1.49 -3.15
N MET A 173 -8.95 -0.28 -3.06
CA MET A 173 -8.33 0.90 -2.50
C MET A 173 -8.21 0.82 -0.97
N GLU A 174 -8.32 -0.35 -0.33
CA GLU A 174 -7.87 -0.56 1.04
C GLU A 174 -6.34 -0.50 1.17
N TRP A 175 -5.62 -0.64 0.04
CA TRP A 175 -4.22 -0.18 -0.08
C TRP A 175 -4.11 1.34 0.11
N THR A 176 -5.24 2.06 -0.03
CA THR A 176 -5.41 3.50 0.03
C THR A 176 -6.39 4.01 1.08
N ARG A 177 -6.86 3.15 1.99
CA ARG A 177 -7.77 3.55 3.05
C ARG A 177 -7.03 4.39 4.09
N TYR A 178 -7.63 5.53 4.42
CA TYR A 178 -7.09 6.46 5.40
C TYR A 178 -7.30 6.03 6.86
N GLU A 179 -8.26 5.12 7.11
CA GLU A 179 -8.71 4.70 8.46
C GLU A 179 -7.79 3.66 9.13
N GLU A 180 -7.30 2.70 8.34
CA GLU A 180 -6.29 1.72 8.74
C GLU A 180 -5.37 1.52 7.54
N PRO A 181 -4.30 2.31 7.37
CA PRO A 181 -3.33 1.99 6.34
C PRO A 181 -2.90 0.55 6.62
N MET A 182 -3.01 -0.36 5.66
CA MET A 182 -2.51 -1.74 5.79
C MET A 182 -0.97 -1.71 5.88
N VAL A 183 -0.42 -1.13 6.96
CA VAL A 183 0.97 -0.75 7.18
C VAL A 183 1.88 -1.98 6.99
N TYR A 184 1.32 -3.18 7.19
CA TYR A 184 2.06 -4.43 7.25
C TYR A 184 2.04 -5.26 5.96
N TRP A 185 1.14 -5.00 5.00
CA TRP A 185 1.02 -5.89 3.83
C TRP A 185 2.20 -5.79 2.88
N LEU A 186 2.60 -4.57 2.50
CA LEU A 186 3.80 -4.32 1.70
C LEU A 186 5.07 -4.86 2.39
N PRO A 187 5.30 -4.61 3.70
CA PRO A 187 6.38 -5.25 4.44
C PRO A 187 6.36 -6.78 4.41
N VAL A 188 5.19 -7.41 4.56
CA VAL A 188 5.05 -8.88 4.50
C VAL A 188 5.42 -9.39 3.10
N LEU A 189 4.88 -8.76 2.04
CA LEU A 189 5.18 -9.10 0.66
C LEU A 189 6.69 -9.02 0.39
N PHE A 190 7.33 -7.91 0.75
CA PHE A 190 8.77 -7.77 0.58
C PHE A 190 9.58 -8.71 1.47
N SER A 191 9.09 -9.09 2.64
CA SER A 191 9.75 -10.09 3.51
C SER A 191 9.77 -11.48 2.86
N ILE A 192 8.68 -11.87 2.19
CA ILE A 192 8.61 -13.11 1.42
C ILE A 192 9.57 -13.05 0.23
N LEU A 193 9.55 -11.94 -0.51
CA LEU A 193 10.43 -11.73 -1.67
C LEU A 193 11.91 -11.64 -1.27
N LEU A 194 12.21 -11.16 -0.06
CA LEU A 194 13.56 -11.13 0.49
C LEU A 194 14.18 -12.54 0.61
N LEU A 195 13.37 -13.58 0.79
CA LEU A 195 13.86 -14.97 0.78
C LEU A 195 14.51 -15.33 -0.57
N PHE A 196 14.01 -14.78 -1.67
CA PHE A 196 14.58 -14.96 -3.02
C PHE A 196 15.89 -14.18 -3.18
N ILE A 197 16.03 -13.03 -2.52
CA ILE A 197 17.21 -12.18 -2.57
C ILE A 197 18.32 -12.72 -1.64
N SER A 198 17.95 -13.34 -0.51
CA SER A 198 18.87 -13.76 0.56
C SER A 198 20.08 -14.62 0.14
N PRO A 199 20.03 -15.55 -0.84
CA PRO A 199 21.20 -16.35 -1.22
C PRO A 199 22.14 -15.63 -2.19
N ILE A 200 21.87 -14.37 -2.55
CA ILE A 200 22.67 -13.63 -3.53
C ILE A 200 24.17 -13.64 -3.14
N LEU A 201 25.02 -13.85 -4.15
CA LEU A 201 26.48 -14.02 -4.06
C LEU A 201 26.98 -15.30 -3.36
N LEU A 202 26.22 -15.89 -2.43
CA LEU A 202 26.67 -17.04 -1.64
C LEU A 202 26.61 -18.37 -2.38
N ASP A 203 25.62 -18.56 -3.25
CA ASP A 203 25.51 -19.79 -4.06
C ASP A 203 26.73 -19.99 -4.98
N ASP A 204 27.32 -18.92 -5.48
CA ASP A 204 28.47 -19.01 -6.40
C ASP A 204 29.78 -19.28 -5.67
N TRP A 205 29.86 -18.93 -4.37
CA TRP A 205 31.03 -19.25 -3.55
C TRP A 205 31.15 -20.75 -3.29
N LYS A 206 30.01 -21.45 -3.23
CA LYS A 206 29.95 -22.92 -3.13
C LYS A 206 30.33 -23.61 -4.45
N HIS A 207 30.17 -22.93 -5.59
CA HIS A 207 30.46 -23.45 -6.92
C HIS A 207 31.58 -22.66 -7.62
N ARG A 208 32.71 -22.44 -6.91
CA ARG A 208 33.90 -21.71 -7.41
C ARG A 208 34.37 -22.13 -8.81
N SER A 209 34.19 -23.40 -9.19
CA SER A 209 34.56 -23.94 -10.49
C SER A 209 33.79 -23.32 -11.67
N MET A 210 32.55 -22.86 -11.48
CA MET A 210 31.77 -22.22 -12.55
C MET A 210 32.16 -20.75 -12.79
N LEU A 211 32.75 -20.08 -11.79
CA LEU A 211 33.20 -18.68 -11.91
C LEU A 211 34.57 -18.57 -12.60
N ALA A 212 35.42 -19.60 -12.50
CA ALA A 212 36.77 -19.60 -13.06
C ALA A 212 36.82 -19.54 -14.60
N VAL A 213 35.69 -19.83 -15.28
CA VAL A 213 35.64 -19.97 -16.75
C VAL A 213 35.31 -18.65 -17.47
N LYS A 214 35.00 -17.55 -16.76
CA LYS A 214 34.62 -16.27 -17.40
C LYS A 214 35.60 -15.14 -17.05
N PRO A 215 36.37 -14.60 -18.03
CA PRO A 215 37.26 -13.46 -17.83
C PRO A 215 36.45 -12.14 -17.81
N ILE A 216 35.55 -12.00 -16.84
CA ILE A 216 34.73 -10.81 -16.67
C ILE A 216 35.27 -10.03 -15.46
N ARG A 217 35.50 -8.72 -15.63
CA ARG A 217 35.84 -7.82 -14.50
C ARG A 217 34.81 -7.98 -13.39
N HIS A 218 35.26 -8.05 -12.14
CA HIS A 218 34.40 -8.39 -11.00
C HIS A 218 33.16 -7.49 -10.87
N TRP A 219 33.29 -6.18 -11.15
CA TRP A 219 32.15 -5.25 -11.13
C TRP A 219 31.08 -5.58 -12.20
N LYS A 220 31.47 -6.04 -13.39
CA LYS A 220 30.54 -6.44 -14.46
C LYS A 220 29.79 -7.72 -14.06
N TYR A 221 30.46 -8.61 -13.33
CA TYR A 221 29.83 -9.81 -12.78
C TYR A 221 28.79 -9.45 -11.71
N LEU A 222 29.13 -8.57 -10.76
CA LEU A 222 28.20 -8.07 -9.74
C LEU A 222 26.97 -7.42 -10.37
N LEU A 223 27.18 -6.52 -11.35
CA LEU A 223 26.11 -5.86 -12.08
C LEU A 223 25.17 -6.88 -12.76
N GLN A 224 25.74 -7.88 -13.47
CA GLN A 224 24.95 -8.91 -14.12
C GLN A 224 24.14 -9.74 -13.11
N LYS A 225 24.68 -9.98 -11.92
CA LYS A 225 24.02 -10.79 -10.89
C LYS A 225 22.88 -10.01 -10.23
N ILE A 226 23.15 -8.78 -9.80
CA ILE A 226 22.15 -7.86 -9.26
C ILE A 226 21.01 -7.67 -10.27
N SER A 227 21.34 -7.44 -11.55
CA SER A 227 20.31 -7.27 -12.59
C SER A 227 19.49 -8.55 -12.81
N SER A 228 20.10 -9.74 -12.71
CA SER A 228 19.37 -11.01 -12.88
C SER A 228 18.39 -11.25 -11.74
N TYR A 229 18.79 -11.00 -10.49
CA TYR A 229 17.89 -11.10 -9.34
C TYR A 229 16.78 -10.04 -9.40
N TRP A 230 17.11 -8.82 -9.85
CA TRP A 230 16.14 -7.76 -10.02
C TRP A 230 15.06 -8.11 -11.05
N VAL A 231 15.46 -8.60 -12.24
CA VAL A 231 14.51 -9.04 -13.27
C VAL A 231 13.60 -10.15 -12.77
N VAL A 232 14.15 -11.15 -12.07
CA VAL A 232 13.34 -12.28 -11.54
C VAL A 232 12.29 -11.79 -10.53
N ASN A 233 12.69 -10.94 -9.58
CA ASN A 233 11.76 -10.42 -8.57
C ASN A 233 10.70 -9.48 -9.19
N MET A 234 11.09 -8.66 -10.16
CA MET A 234 10.14 -7.82 -10.90
C MET A 234 9.14 -8.66 -11.69
N SER A 235 9.57 -9.73 -12.35
CA SER A 235 8.65 -10.64 -13.06
C SER A 235 7.65 -11.29 -12.11
N LEU A 236 8.05 -11.63 -10.88
CA LEU A 236 7.13 -12.18 -9.87
C LEU A 236 6.09 -11.15 -9.43
N VAL A 237 6.49 -9.89 -9.22
CA VAL A 237 5.56 -8.81 -8.86
C VAL A 237 4.59 -8.51 -10.02
N ILE A 238 5.08 -8.44 -11.25
CA ILE A 238 4.24 -8.24 -12.43
C ILE A 238 3.24 -9.39 -12.57
N LEU A 239 3.68 -10.64 -12.37
CA LEU A 239 2.80 -11.80 -12.39
C LEU A 239 1.73 -11.71 -11.28
N ALA A 240 2.11 -11.30 -10.07
CA ALA A 240 1.18 -11.12 -8.95
C ALA A 240 0.10 -10.09 -9.28
N LEU A 241 0.52 -8.91 -9.75
CA LEU A 241 -0.39 -7.84 -10.14
C LEU A 241 -1.27 -8.25 -11.31
N PHE A 242 -0.74 -9.01 -12.28
CA PHE A 242 -1.52 -9.52 -13.41
C PHE A 242 -2.63 -10.49 -12.97
N VAL A 243 -2.31 -11.43 -12.08
CA VAL A 243 -3.30 -12.38 -11.53
C VAL A 243 -4.40 -11.64 -10.77
N VAL A 244 -3.98 -10.71 -9.92
CA VAL A 244 -4.87 -9.86 -9.13
C VAL A 244 -5.78 -9.00 -10.03
N PHE A 245 -5.21 -8.41 -11.09
CA PHE A 245 -5.94 -7.66 -12.11
C PHE A 245 -6.94 -8.51 -12.89
N LEU A 246 -6.54 -9.72 -13.28
CA LEU A 246 -7.39 -10.64 -14.04
C LEU A 246 -8.63 -11.03 -13.24
N VAL A 247 -8.47 -11.31 -11.95
CA VAL A 247 -9.60 -11.64 -11.07
C VAL A 247 -10.54 -10.47 -10.88
N GLN A 248 -10.02 -9.27 -10.70
CA GLN A 248 -10.86 -8.08 -10.60
C GLN A 248 -11.65 -7.83 -11.87
N SER A 249 -10.98 -7.94 -13.02
CA SER A 249 -11.61 -7.73 -14.32
C SER A 249 -12.71 -8.74 -14.60
N ILE A 250 -12.55 -10.01 -14.15
CA ILE A 250 -13.56 -11.06 -14.30
C ILE A 250 -14.71 -10.87 -13.32
N SER A 251 -14.42 -10.56 -12.05
CA SER A 251 -15.43 -10.50 -10.99
C SER A 251 -16.29 -9.22 -11.04
N PHE A 252 -15.71 -8.10 -11.47
CA PHE A 252 -16.31 -6.77 -11.34
C PHE A 252 -16.32 -5.96 -12.65
N GLY A 253 -15.82 -6.51 -13.75
CA GLY A 253 -15.82 -5.83 -15.05
C GLY A 253 -14.65 -4.84 -15.25
N TRP A 254 -14.59 -4.27 -16.45
CA TRP A 254 -13.47 -3.41 -16.88
C TRP A 254 -13.62 -1.93 -16.50
N ASP A 255 -14.84 -1.47 -16.18
CA ASP A 255 -15.14 -0.05 -15.90
C ASP A 255 -14.43 0.48 -14.63
N ASN A 256 -14.09 -0.40 -13.70
CA ASN A 256 -13.30 -0.08 -12.51
C ASN A 256 -11.86 0.37 -12.81
N LEU A 257 -11.38 0.21 -14.05
CA LEU A 257 -10.01 0.54 -14.45
C LEU A 257 -9.87 1.93 -15.08
N THR A 258 -10.99 2.50 -15.52
CA THR A 258 -11.04 3.79 -16.24
C THR A 258 -11.54 4.93 -15.39
N SER A 259 -12.14 4.64 -14.24
CA SER A 259 -12.60 5.64 -13.27
C SER A 259 -11.40 6.15 -12.45
N PRO A 260 -11.13 7.47 -12.44
CA PRO A 260 -10.11 8.02 -11.57
C PRO A 260 -10.54 7.94 -10.11
N PHE A 261 -9.56 7.94 -9.21
CA PHE A 261 -9.79 8.07 -7.77
C PHE A 261 -8.98 9.23 -7.19
N LEU A 262 -9.41 9.69 -6.01
CA LEU A 262 -8.83 10.84 -5.34
C LEU A 262 -7.55 10.45 -4.57
N VAL A 263 -6.49 11.20 -4.80
CA VAL A 263 -5.21 11.15 -4.10
C VAL A 263 -4.93 12.53 -3.53
N PHE A 264 -4.27 12.59 -2.37
CA PHE A 264 -3.93 13.86 -1.75
C PHE A 264 -2.43 14.11 -1.79
N ARG A 265 -2.04 15.39 -1.87
CA ARG A 265 -0.68 15.87 -1.58
C ARG A 265 -0.77 17.01 -0.59
N GLY A 266 -0.57 16.69 0.69
CA GLY A 266 -0.96 17.60 1.76
C GLY A 266 -2.48 17.86 1.71
N GLU A 267 -2.86 19.08 1.38
CA GLU A 267 -4.26 19.53 1.23
C GLU A 267 -4.75 19.55 -0.23
N GLU A 268 -3.86 19.38 -1.21
CA GLU A 268 -4.22 19.40 -2.63
C GLU A 268 -4.85 18.07 -3.06
N GLU A 269 -5.89 18.17 -3.89
CA GLU A 269 -6.58 17.04 -4.52
C GLU A 269 -6.00 16.73 -5.90
N GLU A 270 -5.57 15.50 -6.11
CA GLU A 270 -5.15 14.99 -7.41
C GLU A 270 -6.02 13.80 -7.81
N LEU A 271 -6.44 13.76 -9.07
CA LEU A 271 -7.12 12.60 -9.65
C LEU A 271 -6.08 11.66 -10.26
N LEU A 272 -6.09 10.41 -9.81
CA LEU A 272 -5.18 9.37 -10.29
C LEU A 272 -5.96 8.25 -10.97
N LEU A 273 -5.54 7.85 -12.17
CA LEU A 273 -6.12 6.70 -12.84
C LEU A 273 -5.53 5.39 -12.28
N PRO A 274 -6.32 4.30 -12.18
CA PRO A 274 -5.83 2.99 -11.74
C PRO A 274 -4.59 2.49 -12.48
N LEU A 275 -4.51 2.72 -13.79
CA LEU A 275 -3.34 2.34 -14.58
C LEU A 275 -2.08 3.16 -14.21
N GLN A 276 -2.25 4.46 -13.92
CA GLN A 276 -1.15 5.31 -13.45
C GLN A 276 -0.68 4.87 -12.08
N PHE A 277 -1.61 4.53 -11.18
CA PHE A 277 -1.31 3.96 -9.86
C PHE A 277 -0.48 2.68 -9.98
N ILE A 278 -0.89 1.73 -10.82
CA ILE A 278 -0.13 0.49 -11.07
C ILE A 278 1.28 0.81 -11.60
N GLY A 279 1.41 1.79 -12.50
CA GLY A 279 2.70 2.26 -13.00
C GLY A 279 3.62 2.78 -11.89
N ILE A 280 3.08 3.59 -10.98
CA ILE A 280 3.81 4.13 -9.82
C ILE A 280 4.20 3.00 -8.85
N VAL A 281 3.29 2.05 -8.58
CA VAL A 281 3.56 0.88 -7.74
C VAL A 281 4.71 0.04 -8.32
N LEU A 282 4.70 -0.22 -9.63
CA LEU A 282 5.77 -0.94 -10.32
C LEU A 282 7.10 -0.19 -10.26
N LEU A 283 7.09 1.13 -10.40
CA LEU A 283 8.27 1.98 -10.28
C LEU A 283 8.87 1.91 -8.87
N PHE A 284 8.05 2.03 -7.84
CA PHE A 284 8.50 1.90 -6.45
C PHE A 284 9.01 0.49 -6.15
N ALA A 285 8.30 -0.55 -6.55
CA ALA A 285 8.75 -1.94 -6.39
C ALA A 285 10.12 -2.16 -7.06
N ALA A 286 10.32 -1.63 -8.26
CA ALA A 286 11.61 -1.66 -8.95
C ALA A 286 12.73 -0.99 -8.14
N CYS A 287 12.48 0.19 -7.57
CA CYS A 287 13.44 0.93 -6.76
C CYS A 287 13.74 0.20 -5.44
N VAL A 288 12.71 -0.29 -4.74
CA VAL A 288 12.84 -1.06 -3.49
C VAL A 288 13.65 -2.32 -3.70
N PHE A 289 13.40 -3.07 -4.78
CA PHE A 289 14.20 -4.25 -5.07
C PHE A 289 15.65 -3.92 -5.39
N LEU A 290 15.92 -2.88 -6.18
CA LEU A 290 17.31 -2.46 -6.42
C LEU A 290 18.02 -2.15 -5.10
N PHE A 291 17.35 -1.41 -4.23
CA PHE A 291 17.87 -1.06 -2.91
C PHE A 291 18.13 -2.30 -2.03
N LEU A 292 17.13 -3.17 -1.84
CA LEU A 292 17.24 -4.37 -1.01
C LEU A 292 18.27 -5.37 -1.57
N ILE A 293 18.32 -5.57 -2.89
CA ILE A 293 19.28 -6.49 -3.52
C ILE A 293 20.71 -6.00 -3.25
N ASN A 294 20.98 -4.70 -3.39
CA ASN A 294 22.31 -4.15 -3.14
C ASN A 294 22.68 -4.22 -1.66
N LEU A 295 21.75 -3.90 -0.75
CA LEU A 295 21.95 -4.04 0.70
C LEU A 295 22.31 -5.49 1.08
N VAL A 296 21.49 -6.45 0.66
CA VAL A 296 21.69 -7.88 0.99
C VAL A 296 22.98 -8.40 0.35
N ALA A 297 23.28 -8.01 -0.89
CA ALA A 297 24.53 -8.38 -1.55
C ALA A 297 25.75 -7.91 -0.76
N TRP A 298 25.75 -6.65 -0.32
CA TRP A 298 26.82 -6.10 0.52
C TRP A 298 26.95 -6.85 1.85
N CYS A 299 25.84 -7.06 2.58
CA CYS A 299 25.83 -7.79 3.84
C CYS A 299 26.32 -9.24 3.69
N ASN A 300 25.90 -9.94 2.65
CA ASN A 300 26.32 -11.31 2.36
C ASN A 300 27.81 -11.37 2.01
N GLN A 301 28.32 -10.39 1.29
CA GLN A 301 29.72 -10.32 0.92
C GLN A 301 30.64 -10.02 2.11
N LEU A 302 30.18 -9.19 3.05
CA LEU A 302 30.92 -8.85 4.27
C LEU A 302 30.92 -10.01 5.26
N SER A 303 29.75 -10.57 5.55
CA SER A 303 29.57 -11.59 6.60
C SER A 303 29.80 -13.02 6.14
N ARG A 304 29.78 -13.28 4.82
CA ARG A 304 29.77 -14.63 4.22
C ARG A 304 28.62 -15.50 4.72
N ASN A 305 27.54 -14.89 5.22
CA ASN A 305 26.41 -15.57 5.85
C ASN A 305 25.07 -15.03 5.30
N LYS A 306 24.24 -15.93 4.77
CA LYS A 306 22.91 -15.60 4.21
C LYS A 306 21.96 -15.01 5.25
N MET A 307 22.11 -15.39 6.52
CA MET A 307 21.21 -14.93 7.59
C MET A 307 21.42 -13.45 7.91
N VAL A 308 22.65 -12.94 7.82
CA VAL A 308 22.93 -11.54 8.12
C VAL A 308 22.29 -10.62 7.09
N GLY A 309 22.43 -10.93 5.79
CA GLY A 309 21.75 -10.18 4.74
C GLY A 309 20.22 -10.24 4.86
N PHE A 310 19.68 -11.42 5.19
CA PHE A 310 18.24 -11.59 5.42
C PHE A 310 17.74 -10.76 6.62
N ILE A 311 18.41 -10.81 7.78
CA ILE A 311 18.04 -10.03 8.96
C ILE A 311 18.15 -8.52 8.68
N ALA A 312 19.21 -8.07 8.00
CA ALA A 312 19.37 -6.66 7.63
C ALA A 312 18.23 -6.20 6.71
N GLY A 313 17.85 -7.02 5.72
CA GLY A 313 16.71 -6.71 4.86
C GLY A 313 15.40 -6.64 5.63
N LEU A 314 15.13 -7.57 6.55
CA LEU A 314 13.94 -7.53 7.41
C LEU A 314 13.90 -6.28 8.28
N MET A 315 15.03 -5.92 8.90
CA MET A 315 15.13 -4.71 9.72
C MET A 315 14.75 -3.47 8.91
N VAL A 316 15.23 -3.34 7.67
CA VAL A 316 14.90 -2.17 6.83
C VAL A 316 13.45 -2.18 6.36
N ILE A 317 12.91 -3.35 6.01
CA ILE A 317 11.50 -3.48 5.59
C ILE A 317 10.54 -3.10 6.72
N TRP A 318 10.84 -3.50 7.96
CA TRP A 318 9.97 -3.29 9.12
C TRP A 318 10.29 -2.03 9.93
N ALA A 319 11.39 -1.34 9.64
CA ALA A 319 11.81 -0.16 10.40
C ALA A 319 10.76 0.95 10.40
N GLU A 320 10.17 1.28 9.25
CA GLU A 320 9.16 2.35 9.18
C GLU A 320 7.88 2.03 9.96
N PRO A 321 7.24 0.85 9.78
CA PRO A 321 6.12 0.44 10.64
C PRO A 321 6.44 0.52 12.13
N ILE A 322 7.61 0.01 12.54
CA ILE A 322 8.03 -0.01 13.95
C ILE A 322 8.23 1.41 14.48
N PHE A 323 8.96 2.26 13.74
CA PHE A 323 9.18 3.65 14.14
C PHE A 323 7.89 4.46 14.21
N ARG A 324 6.96 4.20 13.29
CA ARG A 324 5.61 4.78 13.32
C ARG A 324 4.86 4.37 14.59
N SER A 325 4.83 3.08 14.93
CA SER A 325 4.19 2.58 16.15
C SER A 325 4.83 3.14 17.43
N MET A 326 6.15 3.38 17.40
CA MET A 326 6.90 3.99 18.50
C MET A 326 6.82 5.52 18.53
N LYS A 327 6.11 6.15 17.59
CA LYS A 327 6.01 7.62 17.44
C LYS A 327 7.37 8.32 17.28
N ILE A 328 8.30 7.66 16.59
CA ILE A 328 9.63 8.20 16.29
C ILE A 328 9.60 8.89 14.93
N TYR A 329 9.71 10.22 14.93
CA TYR A 329 9.61 11.07 13.73
C TYR A 329 10.89 11.90 13.52
N PRO A 330 11.96 11.33 12.92
CA PRO A 330 13.16 12.08 12.62
C PRO A 330 12.89 13.17 11.59
N SER A 331 13.50 14.35 11.76
CA SER A 331 13.34 15.49 10.85
C SER A 331 13.92 15.29 9.44
N PHE A 332 14.62 14.19 9.21
CA PHE A 332 15.24 13.80 7.95
C PHE A 332 14.67 12.47 7.40
N ALA A 333 13.50 12.04 7.91
CA ALA A 333 12.85 10.80 7.50
C ALA A 333 12.56 10.77 5.98
N ASP A 334 12.26 11.92 5.39
CA ASP A 334 12.01 12.11 3.95
C ASP A 334 13.23 11.88 3.05
N LYS A 335 14.43 11.80 3.61
CA LYS A 335 15.67 11.52 2.86
C LYS A 335 16.10 10.07 2.98
N LEU A 336 15.53 9.32 3.92
CA LEU A 336 15.99 7.98 4.26
C LEU A 336 15.27 6.89 3.44
N PRO A 337 16.00 5.97 2.78
CA PRO A 337 15.40 4.94 1.92
C PRO A 337 14.42 4.03 2.65
N LEU A 338 14.66 3.78 3.95
CA LEU A 338 13.85 2.87 4.77
C LEU A 338 12.39 3.32 4.89
N TYR A 339 12.14 4.65 4.88
CA TYR A 339 10.78 5.15 4.95
C TYR A 339 10.05 4.81 3.65
N TYR A 340 10.71 4.84 2.50
CA TYR A 340 10.09 4.62 1.19
C TYR A 340 9.88 3.15 0.80
N VAL A 341 10.31 2.18 1.63
CA VAL A 341 9.99 0.77 1.40
C VAL A 341 8.48 0.52 1.53
N ASN A 342 7.82 1.19 2.47
CA ASN A 342 6.36 1.20 2.62
C ASN A 342 5.74 2.37 1.84
N PHE A 343 5.74 2.27 0.51
CA PHE A 343 5.40 3.37 -0.38
C PHE A 343 3.89 3.63 -0.55
N GLY A 344 2.99 2.77 -0.08
CA GLY A 344 1.53 2.98 -0.25
C GLY A 344 1.07 4.33 0.30
N SER A 345 1.45 4.62 1.54
CA SER A 345 1.21 5.92 2.20
C SER A 345 1.91 7.13 1.54
N VAL A 346 2.94 6.90 0.69
CA VAL A 346 3.59 7.97 -0.09
C VAL A 346 2.75 8.30 -1.32
N ILE A 347 2.23 7.28 -2.01
CA ILE A 347 1.42 7.47 -3.21
C ILE A 347 0.14 8.25 -2.89
N GLN A 348 -0.43 8.06 -1.70
CA GLN A 348 -1.64 8.75 -1.23
C GLN A 348 -1.40 10.09 -0.53
N GLY A 349 -0.14 10.48 -0.35
CA GLY A 349 0.22 11.66 0.45
C GLY A 349 -0.11 11.58 1.93
N MET A 350 -0.45 10.39 2.46
CA MET A 350 -0.69 10.16 3.89
C MET A 350 0.58 10.31 4.73
N LYS A 351 1.76 10.14 4.13
CA LYS A 351 3.01 10.23 4.88
C LYS A 351 3.29 11.60 5.45
N ASP A 352 2.92 12.65 4.74
CA ASP A 352 3.08 14.02 5.25
C ASP A 352 2.18 14.22 6.47
N ASP A 353 1.01 13.58 6.51
CA ASP A 353 0.13 13.57 7.68
C ASP A 353 0.77 12.80 8.86
N PHE A 354 1.62 11.79 8.62
CA PHE A 354 2.31 11.06 9.70
C PHE A 354 3.56 11.78 10.22
N TYR A 355 4.37 12.34 9.34
CA TYR A 355 5.68 12.90 9.66
C TYR A 355 5.66 14.43 9.56
N ALA A 356 5.76 15.12 10.70
CA ALA A 356 5.61 16.59 10.78
C ALA A 356 6.71 17.40 10.05
N ALA A 357 7.81 16.77 9.66
CA ALA A 357 8.92 17.39 8.96
C ALA A 357 9.37 16.49 7.80
N GLY A 358 9.15 16.94 6.57
CA GLY A 358 9.57 16.24 5.37
C GLY A 358 8.64 16.51 4.19
N THR A 359 9.12 16.23 2.98
CA THR A 359 8.30 16.26 1.75
C THR A 359 8.28 14.86 1.13
N PHE A 360 7.29 14.04 1.50
CA PHE A 360 7.21 12.66 1.02
C PHE A 360 6.56 12.60 -0.36
N THR A 361 7.35 12.90 -1.40
CA THR A 361 6.90 12.81 -2.79
C THR A 361 7.35 11.52 -3.46
N ILE A 362 6.67 11.16 -4.55
CA ILE A 362 7.07 10.04 -5.42
C ILE A 362 8.52 10.22 -5.90
N SER A 363 8.88 11.44 -6.34
CA SER A 363 10.23 11.77 -6.80
C SER A 363 11.28 11.58 -5.72
N ASN A 364 11.05 12.12 -4.51
CA ASN A 364 11.97 11.98 -3.39
C ASN A 364 12.13 10.53 -2.97
N GLY A 365 11.05 9.74 -3.02
CA GLY A 365 11.10 8.31 -2.72
C GLY A 365 11.94 7.50 -3.70
N CYS A 366 11.72 7.69 -5.01
CA CYS A 366 12.56 7.07 -6.03
C CYS A 366 14.02 7.51 -5.91
N ALA A 367 14.28 8.81 -5.73
CA ALA A 367 15.63 9.33 -5.57
C ALA A 367 16.34 8.73 -4.35
N SER A 368 15.69 8.72 -3.18
CA SER A 368 16.26 8.17 -1.95
C SER A 368 16.61 6.68 -2.10
N LEU A 369 15.69 5.87 -2.64
CA LEU A 369 15.92 4.45 -2.89
C LEU A 369 17.07 4.21 -3.88
N LEU A 370 17.12 4.97 -4.98
CA LEU A 370 18.17 4.84 -5.99
C LEU A 370 19.54 5.27 -5.47
N VAL A 371 19.62 6.38 -4.72
CA VAL A 371 20.85 6.83 -4.06
C VAL A 371 21.31 5.78 -3.07
N GLY A 372 20.42 5.26 -2.23
CA GLY A 372 20.73 4.16 -1.30
C GLY A 372 21.24 2.91 -2.01
N ALA A 373 20.57 2.50 -3.10
CA ALA A 373 20.99 1.36 -3.92
C ALA A 373 22.39 1.56 -4.50
N PHE A 374 22.67 2.76 -5.02
CA PHE A 374 23.96 3.11 -5.58
C PHE A 374 25.08 3.11 -4.54
N VAL A 375 24.83 3.63 -3.33
CA VAL A 375 25.78 3.60 -2.21
C VAL A 375 26.13 2.16 -1.84
N PHE A 376 25.14 1.28 -1.66
CA PHE A 376 25.42 -0.14 -1.37
C PHE A 376 26.10 -0.87 -2.52
N PHE A 377 25.81 -0.50 -3.77
CA PHE A 377 26.53 -1.03 -4.92
C PHE A 377 28.01 -0.66 -4.85
N LEU A 378 28.34 0.61 -4.58
CA LEU A 378 29.73 1.06 -4.40
C LEU A 378 30.43 0.36 -3.25
N PHE A 379 29.74 0.15 -2.11
CA PHE A 379 30.30 -0.63 -1.01
C PHE A 379 30.55 -2.09 -1.38
N THR A 380 29.66 -2.71 -2.16
CA THR A 380 29.85 -4.09 -2.65
C THR A 380 31.06 -4.16 -3.57
N VAL A 381 31.21 -3.24 -4.53
CA VAL A 381 32.36 -3.19 -5.43
C VAL A 381 33.66 -2.91 -4.66
N GLY A 382 33.65 -1.93 -3.75
CA GLY A 382 34.81 -1.54 -2.96
C GLY A 382 35.33 -2.68 -2.07
N THR A 383 34.42 -3.35 -1.36
CA THR A 383 34.77 -4.52 -0.54
C THR A 383 35.29 -5.69 -1.39
N SER A 384 34.77 -5.89 -2.61
CA SER A 384 35.29 -6.92 -3.52
C SER A 384 36.74 -6.64 -3.92
N CYS A 385 37.02 -5.40 -4.34
CA CYS A 385 38.36 -5.00 -4.73
C CYS A 385 39.35 -5.09 -3.57
N TRP A 386 38.93 -4.73 -2.36
CA TRP A 386 39.75 -4.87 -1.15
C TRP A 386 40.07 -6.35 -0.83
N GLN A 387 39.07 -7.24 -0.87
CA GLN A 387 39.28 -8.67 -0.67
C GLN A 387 40.20 -9.28 -1.74
N GLU A 388 40.13 -8.82 -2.98
CA GLU A 388 41.00 -9.28 -4.06
C GLU A 388 42.46 -8.81 -3.86
N ARG A 389 42.66 -7.57 -3.41
CA ARG A 389 44.00 -7.06 -3.05
C ARG A 389 44.62 -7.85 -1.89
N GLN A 390 43.85 -8.14 -0.84
CA GLN A 390 44.36 -8.96 0.28
C GLN A 390 44.78 -10.36 -0.17
N ARG A 391 44.03 -11.00 -1.08
CA ARG A 391 44.40 -12.33 -1.61
C ARG A 391 45.67 -12.30 -2.48
N ARG A 392 45.92 -11.20 -3.20
CA ARG A 392 47.14 -11.03 -4.02
C ARG A 392 48.35 -10.57 -3.21
N GLY A 393 48.14 -9.84 -2.12
CA GLY A 393 49.22 -9.39 -1.22
C GLY A 393 49.60 -10.40 -0.13
N GLY A 394 48.81 -11.47 0.07
CA GLY A 394 49.10 -12.56 1.00
C GLY A 394 49.85 -13.75 0.38
N SER A 395 50.29 -13.65 -0.87
CA SER A 395 51.26 -14.58 -1.49
C SER A 395 52.63 -13.92 -1.51
N VAL A 396 53.32 -13.95 -0.38
CA VAL A 396 54.77 -13.75 -0.29
C VAL A 396 55.34 -14.95 0.44
#